data_AF-A0A328BCT2-F1
#
_entry.id   AF-A0A328BCT2-F1
#
_cell.length_a   1.000
_cell.length_b   1.000
_cell.length_c   1.000
_cell.angle_alpha   90.00
_cell.angle_beta   90.00
_cell.angle_gamma   90.00
#
_symmetry.space_group_name_H-M   'P 1'
#
loop_
_entity.id
_entity.type
_entity.pdbx_description
1 polymer ?
#
loop_
_entity_poly.entity_id
_entity_poly.type
_entity_poly.pdbx_seq_one_letter_code
_entity_poly.pdbx_strand_id
1 'polypeptide(L)'
;MRRPLQRPQGRNGEFLWDLLTFERLVTGSVVHLVYWAGLGIIGVMAFGIVGASVGVAIREGGWGILLALAVLGVGLIGVFVAVLLWRAFCEFYVTIFKISEDLHALRQDVEAERARQGK
;
A
#
# COMPACT_ATOMS: atom_id res chain seq x y z
N MET A 1 -39.33 -18.89 4.63
CA MET A 1 -39.06 -17.54 5.18
C MET A 1 -37.59 -17.45 5.56
N ARG A 2 -36.74 -16.85 4.72
CA ARG A 2 -35.31 -16.63 5.00
C ARG A 2 -35.12 -15.14 5.29
N ARG A 3 -34.68 -14.79 6.50
CA ARG A 3 -34.44 -13.42 6.93
C ARG A 3 -33.31 -12.80 6.08
N PRO A 4 -33.50 -11.64 5.42
CA PRO A 4 -32.37 -10.90 4.87
C PRO A 4 -31.55 -10.30 6.01
N LEU A 5 -30.24 -10.56 5.97
CA LEU A 5 -29.26 -10.02 6.91
C LEU A 5 -29.28 -8.49 6.86
N GLN A 6 -29.38 -7.86 8.02
CA GLN A 6 -29.44 -6.41 8.21
C GLN A 6 -28.20 -5.72 7.64
N ARG A 7 -28.41 -4.76 6.73
CA ARG A 7 -27.41 -3.77 6.31
C ARG A 7 -27.08 -2.83 7.49
N PRO A 8 -25.83 -2.70 7.92
CA PRO A 8 -25.42 -1.54 8.70
C PRO A 8 -25.38 -0.32 7.78
N GLN A 9 -26.44 0.49 7.87
CA GLN A 9 -26.63 1.74 7.14
C GLN A 9 -25.76 2.84 7.77
N GLY A 10 -24.56 3.02 7.25
CA GLY A 10 -23.65 4.10 7.64
C GLY A 10 -22.77 4.44 6.46
N ARG A 11 -22.93 5.66 5.92
CA ARG A 11 -22.28 6.17 4.69
C ARG A 11 -20.76 5.94 4.61
N ASN A 12 -20.09 5.83 5.75
CA ASN A 12 -18.64 5.56 5.84
C ASN A 12 -18.33 4.07 6.09
N GLY A 13 -19.26 3.35 6.72
CA GLY A 13 -19.17 1.91 6.96
C GLY A 13 -19.39 1.12 5.68
N GLU A 14 -20.31 1.54 4.80
CA GLU A 14 -20.52 0.95 3.48
C GLU A 14 -19.29 1.14 2.58
N PHE A 15 -18.64 2.31 2.56
CA PHE A 15 -17.42 2.51 1.76
C PHE A 15 -16.23 1.67 2.26
N LEU A 16 -16.09 1.51 3.58
CA LEU A 16 -15.09 0.63 4.16
C LEU A 16 -15.44 -0.85 3.98
N TRP A 17 -16.73 -1.23 4.06
CA TRP A 17 -17.20 -2.59 3.76
C TRP A 17 -17.06 -2.91 2.28
N ASP A 18 -17.23 -1.96 1.37
CA ASP A 18 -17.10 -2.11 -0.08
C ASP A 18 -15.61 -2.11 -0.52
N LEU A 19 -14.73 -1.45 0.25
CA LEU A 19 -13.27 -1.59 0.15
C LEU A 19 -12.73 -2.91 0.74
N LEU A 20 -13.39 -3.45 1.78
CA LEU A 20 -13.04 -4.71 2.43
C LEU A 20 -13.73 -5.93 1.79
N THR A 21 -14.83 -5.72 1.07
CA THR A 21 -15.57 -6.77 0.33
C THR A 21 -14.98 -6.88 -1.07
N PHE A 22 -13.82 -7.53 -1.11
CA PHE A 22 -13.48 -8.67 -1.96
C PHE A 22 -13.70 -8.65 -3.49
N GLU A 23 -14.53 -7.80 -4.08
CA GLU A 23 -14.92 -7.85 -5.50
C GLU A 23 -14.17 -6.83 -6.36
N ARG A 24 -13.79 -5.69 -5.80
CA ARG A 24 -13.00 -4.66 -6.52
C ARG A 24 -11.48 -4.86 -6.39
N LEU A 25 -11.10 -5.91 -5.67
CA LEU A 25 -9.74 -6.24 -5.26
C LEU A 25 -8.99 -7.11 -6.27
N VAL A 26 -9.61 -7.50 -7.39
CA VAL A 26 -9.22 -8.72 -8.09
C VAL A 26 -7.93 -8.66 -8.91
N THR A 27 -7.29 -7.51 -9.20
CA THR A 27 -5.78 -7.37 -9.28
C THR A 27 -5.27 -5.98 -9.70
N GLY A 28 -5.99 -5.16 -10.48
CA GLY A 28 -5.40 -3.93 -11.04
C GLY A 28 -5.28 -2.73 -10.08
N SER A 29 -6.38 -2.35 -9.43
CA SER A 29 -6.50 -1.07 -8.70
C SER A 29 -5.92 -1.09 -7.28
N VAL A 30 -5.86 -2.27 -6.65
CA VAL A 30 -5.34 -2.44 -5.28
C VAL A 30 -3.87 -2.08 -5.20
N VAL A 31 -3.13 -2.43 -6.24
CA VAL A 31 -1.69 -2.14 -6.37
C VAL A 31 -1.42 -0.65 -6.22
N HIS A 32 -2.19 0.19 -6.92
CA HIS A 32 -2.05 1.63 -6.82
C HIS A 32 -2.43 2.14 -5.43
N LEU A 33 -3.50 1.62 -4.82
CA LEU A 33 -3.96 2.06 -3.51
C LEU A 33 -2.91 1.76 -2.42
N VAL A 34 -2.34 0.55 -2.44
CA VAL A 34 -1.25 0.16 -1.53
C VAL A 34 0.00 1.00 -1.79
N TYR A 35 0.39 1.19 -3.07
CA TYR A 35 1.55 2.00 -3.44
C TYR A 35 1.46 3.43 -2.89
N TRP A 36 0.34 4.11 -3.13
CA TRP A 36 0.11 5.48 -2.65
C TRP A 36 -0.02 5.55 -1.13
N ALA A 37 -0.64 4.55 -0.50
CA ALA A 37 -0.76 4.50 0.95
C ALA A 37 0.61 4.43 1.63
N GLY A 38 1.50 3.54 1.19
CA GLY A 38 2.83 3.46 1.81
C GLY A 38 3.77 4.58 1.41
N LEU A 39 3.66 5.13 0.20
CA LEU A 39 4.35 6.37 -0.14
C LEU A 39 3.90 7.52 0.77
N GLY A 40 2.60 7.58 1.10
CA GLY A 40 2.04 8.50 2.08
C GLY A 40 2.63 8.32 3.48
N ILE A 41 2.71 7.07 3.97
CA ILE A 41 3.31 6.77 5.29
C ILE A 41 4.78 7.19 5.32
N ILE A 42 5.55 6.88 4.27
CA ILE A 42 6.96 7.27 4.19
C ILE A 42 7.10 8.80 4.10
N GLY A 43 6.18 9.48 3.40
CA GLY A 43 6.12 10.94 3.37
C GLY A 43 5.92 11.55 4.76
N VAL A 44 5.01 11.00 5.55
CA VAL A 44 4.80 11.42 6.95
C VAL A 44 6.04 11.16 7.80
N MET A 45 6.67 9.99 7.65
CA MET A 45 7.94 9.67 8.33
C MET A 45 9.06 10.65 7.98
N ALA A 46 9.19 11.00 6.70
CA ALA A 46 10.17 11.98 6.24
C ALA A 46 9.92 13.36 6.84
N PHE A 47 8.65 13.80 6.89
CA PHE A 47 8.29 15.05 7.54
C PHE A 47 8.57 15.01 9.06
N GLY A 48 8.34 13.86 9.69
CA GLY A 48 8.70 13.60 11.09
C GLY A 48 10.20 13.74 11.36
N ILE A 49 11.05 13.26 10.47
CA ILE A 49 12.52 13.41 10.56
C ILE A 49 12.93 14.88 10.46
N VAL A 50 12.33 15.64 9.54
CA VAL A 50 12.57 17.09 9.44
C VAL A 50 12.17 17.78 10.75
N GLY A 51 10.98 17.49 11.27
CA GLY A 51 10.53 18.01 12.56
C GLY A 51 11.45 17.61 13.72
N ALA A 52 11.93 16.37 13.75
CA ALA A 52 12.88 15.88 14.75
C ALA A 52 14.23 16.62 14.66
N SER A 53 14.76 16.82 13.45
CA SER A 53 16.01 17.56 13.25
C SER A 53 15.91 19.02 13.72
N VAL A 54 14.79 19.69 13.44
CA VAL A 54 14.52 21.05 13.91
C VAL A 54 14.36 21.09 15.44
N GLY A 55 13.65 20.12 16.01
CA GLY A 55 13.51 19.99 17.46
C GLY A 55 14.85 19.81 18.18
N VAL A 56 15.74 19.00 17.62
CA VAL A 56 17.12 18.79 18.09
C VAL A 56 17.92 20.08 18.02
N ALA A 57 17.83 20.82 16.91
CA ALA A 57 18.53 22.10 16.72
C ALA A 57 18.15 23.15 17.77
N ILE A 58 16.87 23.21 18.18
CA ILE A 58 16.38 24.17 19.18
C ILE A 58 16.76 23.73 20.60
N ARG A 59 16.75 22.43 20.89
CA ARG A 59 16.91 21.89 22.25
C ARG A 59 18.34 21.86 22.76
N GLU A 60 19.33 21.71 21.88
CA GLU A 60 20.71 21.34 22.26
C GLU A 60 21.73 22.49 22.22
N GLY A 61 21.33 23.72 21.93
CA GLY A 61 22.21 24.90 22.01
C GLY A 61 23.43 24.81 21.07
N GLY A 62 24.63 25.18 21.55
CA GLY A 62 25.83 25.40 20.73
C GLY A 62 26.32 24.21 19.88
N TRP A 63 26.02 22.97 20.28
CA TRP A 63 26.33 21.74 19.50
C TRP A 63 25.12 21.18 18.74
N GLY A 64 23.93 21.77 18.94
CA GLY A 64 22.66 21.27 18.39
C GLY A 64 22.60 21.28 16.86
N ILE A 65 23.33 22.17 16.20
CA ILE A 65 23.41 22.20 14.72
C ILE A 65 24.10 20.95 14.16
N LEU A 66 25.15 20.48 14.84
CA LEU A 66 25.94 19.32 14.41
C LEU A 66 25.13 18.03 14.60
N LEU A 67 24.40 17.92 15.73
CA LEU A 67 23.49 16.82 16.00
C LEU A 67 22.25 16.86 15.09
N ALA A 68 21.68 18.03 14.83
CA ALA A 68 20.58 18.18 13.90
C ALA A 68 20.97 17.74 12.48
N LEU A 69 22.16 18.12 12.00
CA LEU A 69 22.69 17.64 10.72
C LEU A 69 22.88 16.12 10.68
N ALA A 70 23.39 15.53 11.76
CA ALA A 70 23.53 14.08 11.86
C ALA A 70 22.16 13.37 11.82
N VAL A 71 21.17 13.87 12.57
CA VAL A 71 19.80 13.35 12.60
C VAL A 71 19.13 13.49 11.23
N LEU A 72 19.29 14.63 10.57
CA LEU A 72 18.75 14.87 9.23
C LEU A 72 19.41 13.93 8.21
N GLY A 73 20.74 13.77 8.28
CA GLY A 73 21.50 12.89 7.39
C GLY A 73 21.10 11.42 7.53
N VAL A 74 21.11 10.89 8.76
CA VAL A 74 20.69 9.51 9.04
C VAL A 74 19.22 9.31 8.70
N GLY A 75 18.36 10.27 9.02
CA GLY A 75 16.94 10.20 8.71
C GLY A 75 16.65 10.19 7.21
N LEU A 76 17.33 11.03 6.42
CA LEU A 76 17.19 11.02 4.95
C LEU A 76 17.65 9.70 4.34
N ILE A 77 18.78 9.15 4.81
CA ILE A 77 19.24 7.82 4.38
C ILE A 77 18.21 6.75 4.75
N GLY A 78 17.66 6.81 5.96
CA GLY A 78 16.61 5.91 6.42
C GLY A 78 15.35 5.98 5.55
N VAL A 79 14.89 7.19 5.21
CA VAL A 79 13.75 7.40 4.29
C VAL A 79 14.06 6.85 2.91
N PHE A 80 15.26 7.13 2.38
CA PHE A 80 15.67 6.64 1.06
C PHE A 80 15.65 5.11 1.00
N VAL A 81 16.22 4.44 2.01
CA VAL A 81 16.17 2.97 2.13
C VAL A 81 14.73 2.49 2.29
N ALA A 82 13.90 3.16 3.10
CA ALA A 82 12.50 2.81 3.27
C ALA A 82 11.71 2.90 1.95
N VAL A 83 11.95 3.93 1.12
CA VAL A 83 11.34 4.05 -0.22
C VAL A 83 11.79 2.91 -1.13
N LEU A 84 13.07 2.57 -1.15
CA LEU A 84 13.60 1.48 -1.98
C LEU A 84 13.02 0.13 -1.54
N LEU A 85 13.01 -0.15 -0.24
CA LEU A 85 12.40 -1.35 0.32
C LEU A 85 10.90 -1.40 -0.02
N TRP A 86 10.17 -0.30 0.20
CA TRP A 86 8.76 -0.20 -0.14
C TRP A 86 8.50 -0.50 -1.61
N ARG A 87 9.34 0.03 -2.50
CA ARG A 87 9.26 -0.21 -3.94
C ARG A 87 9.50 -1.68 -4.27
N ALA A 88 10.53 -2.31 -3.69
CA ALA A 88 10.82 -3.73 -3.87
C ALA A 88 9.69 -4.63 -3.36
N PHE A 89 9.13 -4.32 -2.18
CA PHE A 89 7.96 -5.02 -1.65
C PHE A 89 6.74 -4.86 -2.56
N CYS A 90 6.46 -3.64 -3.03
CA CYS A 90 5.36 -3.39 -3.97
C CYS A 90 5.52 -4.24 -5.24
N GLU A 91 6.71 -4.24 -5.86
CA GLU A 91 6.96 -5.00 -7.09
C GLU A 91 6.84 -6.52 -6.87
N PHE A 92 7.33 -7.02 -5.74
CA PHE A 92 7.21 -8.43 -5.37
C PHE A 92 5.75 -8.86 -5.17
N TYR A 93 4.97 -8.11 -4.38
CA TYR A 93 3.54 -8.40 -4.16
C TYR A 93 2.73 -8.30 -5.47
N VAL A 94 2.97 -7.28 -6.29
CA VAL A 94 2.31 -7.11 -7.59
C VAL A 94 2.57 -8.28 -8.52
N THR A 95 3.82 -8.75 -8.58
CA THR A 95 4.20 -9.88 -9.44
C THR A 95 3.45 -11.14 -9.03
N ILE A 96 3.36 -11.42 -7.73
CA ILE A 96 2.62 -12.59 -7.22
C ILE A 96 1.13 -12.50 -7.56
N PHE A 97 0.49 -11.36 -7.31
CA PHE A 97 -0.93 -11.19 -7.64
C PHE A 97 -1.19 -11.30 -9.14
N LYS A 98 -0.34 -10.70 -9.98
CA LYS A 98 -0.45 -10.79 -11.43
C LYS A 98 -0.33 -12.23 -11.94
N ILE A 99 0.56 -13.04 -11.37
CA ILE A 99 0.67 -14.48 -11.69
C ILE A 99 -0.62 -15.22 -11.31
N SER A 100 -1.20 -14.92 -10.14
CA SER A 100 -2.42 -15.58 -9.68
C SER A 100 -3.64 -15.27 -10.57
N GLU A 101 -3.67 -14.07 -11.14
CA GLU A 101 -4.73 -13.63 -12.05
C GLU A 101 -4.59 -14.23 -13.44
N ASP A 102 -3.36 -14.27 -13.97
CA ASP A 102 -3.04 -14.85 -15.28
C ASP A 102 -3.41 -16.35 -15.35
N LEU A 103 -3.21 -17.06 -14.23
CA LEU A 103 -3.61 -18.46 -14.09
C LEU A 103 -5.14 -18.66 -14.11
N HIS A 104 -5.90 -17.69 -13.59
CA HIS A 104 -7.36 -17.70 -13.63
C HIS A 104 -7.88 -17.43 -15.05
N ALA A 105 -7.26 -16.48 -15.76
CA ALA A 105 -7.60 -16.17 -17.15
C ALA A 105 -7.35 -17.37 -18.08
N LEU A 106 -6.19 -18.03 -17.96
CA LEU A 106 -5.91 -19.26 -18.73
C LEU A 106 -6.93 -20.37 -18.47
N ARG A 107 -7.39 -20.52 -17.22
CA ARG A 107 -8.36 -21.56 -16.87
C ARG A 107 -9.73 -21.28 -17.50
N GLN A 108 -10.14 -20.02 -17.55
CA GLN A 108 -11.37 -19.61 -18.21
C GLN A 108 -11.31 -19.80 -19.74
N ASP A 109 -10.19 -19.46 -20.37
CA ASP A 109 -10.00 -19.64 -21.81
C ASP A 109 -10.02 -21.12 -22.22
N VAL A 110 -9.35 -21.99 -21.46
CA VAL A 110 -9.36 -23.44 -21.69
C VAL A 110 -10.76 -24.05 -21.52
N GLU A 111 -11.54 -23.60 -20.53
CA GLU A 111 -12.92 -24.04 -20.34
C GLU A 111 -13.84 -23.57 -21.48
N ALA A 112 -13.66 -22.34 -21.97
CA ALA A 112 -14.41 -21.80 -23.10
C ALA A 112 -14.11 -22.55 -24.42
N GLU A 113 -12.85 -22.93 -24.66
CA GLU A 113 -12.48 -23.75 -25.82
C GLU A 113 -13.06 -25.16 -25.75
N ARG A 114 -13.04 -25.81 -24.58
CA ARG A 114 -13.67 -27.12 -24.38
C ARG A 114 -15.18 -27.08 -24.61
N ALA A 115 -15.85 -26.02 -24.19
CA ALA A 115 -17.28 -25.83 -24.45
C ALA A 115 -17.60 -25.64 -25.94
N ARG A 116 -16.67 -25.09 -26.74
CA ARG A 116 -16.80 -24.95 -28.20
C ARG A 116 -16.48 -26.24 -28.95
N GLN A 117 -15.54 -27.05 -28.47
CA GLN A 117 -15.19 -28.34 -29.10
C GLN A 117 -16.14 -29.49 -28.71
N GLY A 118 -16.85 -29.37 -27.59
CA GLY A 118 -17.84 -30.36 -27.13
C GLY A 118 -19.23 -30.26 -27.76
N LYS A 119 -19.41 -29.45 -28.81
CA LYS A 119 -20.68 -29.24 -29.52
C LYS A 119 -20.50 -29.54 -31.01
#